data_AF-X1BQR6-F1
#
_entry.id   AF-X1BQR6-F1
#
_cell.length_a   1.000
_cell.length_b   1.000
_cell.length_c   1.000
_cell.angle_alpha   90.00
_cell.angle_beta   90.00
_cell.angle_gamma   90.00
#
_symmetry.space_group_name_H-M   'P 1'
#
loop_
_entity.id
_entity.type
_entity.pdbx_description
1 polymer ?
#
loop_
_entity_poly.entity_id
_entity_poly.type
_entity_poly.pdbx_seq_one_letter_code
_entity_poly.pdbx_strand_id
1 'polypeptide(L)'
;MDFIERKIKDQEPFQKDYDNKTDLMVKVLEQRSEPFTFLTTQDKNKLEGFLGAVVLIKENLWNIKKEVFPEIFIEIIWDDKNGLDIKFSGEKLVQNIDSYHIEFVGIFMLNHILRFIAINNPNKDLPEICYIMFSRHYTKLKNWNHRIR
;
A
#
# COMPACT_ATOMS: atom_id res chain seq x y z
N MET A 1 3.59 -1.50 -23.37
CA MET A 1 4.42 -0.52 -24.13
C MET A 1 5.17 0.29 -23.10
N ASP A 2 6.49 0.24 -23.15
CA ASP A 2 7.37 0.96 -22.21
C ASP A 2 7.34 2.48 -22.47
N PHE A 3 7.69 3.27 -21.45
CA PHE A 3 7.84 4.73 -21.51
C PHE A 3 8.67 5.19 -22.71
N ILE A 4 9.77 4.49 -23.00
CA ILE A 4 10.66 4.80 -24.12
C ILE A 4 9.92 4.66 -25.46
N GLU A 5 9.15 3.58 -25.64
CA GLU A 5 8.38 3.35 -26.87
C GLU A 5 7.29 4.39 -27.08
N ARG A 6 6.59 4.80 -26.01
CA ARG A 6 5.54 5.82 -26.08
C ARG A 6 6.10 7.19 -26.45
N LYS A 7 7.26 7.53 -25.88
CA LYS A 7 7.97 8.79 -26.20
C LYS A 7 8.44 8.84 -27.66
N ILE A 8 8.88 7.70 -28.21
CA ILE A 8 9.26 7.59 -29.63
C ILE A 8 8.03 7.75 -30.55
N LYS A 9 6.84 7.36 -30.08
CA LYS A 9 5.58 7.42 -30.83
C LYS A 9 4.77 8.70 -30.61
N ASP A 10 5.33 9.69 -29.92
CA ASP A 10 4.65 10.95 -29.54
C ASP A 10 3.30 10.72 -28.83
N GLN A 11 3.25 9.66 -28.02
CA GLN A 11 2.09 9.31 -27.20
C GLN A 11 2.27 9.81 -25.77
N GLU A 12 1.15 10.06 -25.09
CA GLU A 12 1.15 10.33 -23.64
C GLU A 12 2.05 9.31 -22.91
N PRO A 13 2.97 9.76 -22.05
CA PRO A 13 4.00 8.90 -21.48
C PRO A 13 3.41 7.77 -20.62
N PHE A 14 2.18 7.94 -20.11
CA PHE A 14 1.49 6.96 -19.27
C PHE A 14 0.03 6.75 -19.72
N GLN A 15 -0.51 5.56 -19.46
CA GLN A 15 -1.90 5.22 -19.78
C GLN A 15 -2.81 5.67 -18.62
N LYS A 16 -4.05 6.05 -18.94
CA LYS A 16 -5.12 6.25 -17.94
C LYS A 16 -5.98 4.99 -17.87
N ASP A 17 -5.34 3.90 -17.48
CA ASP A 17 -5.98 2.61 -17.25
C ASP A 17 -5.73 2.23 -15.80
N TYR A 18 -6.79 2.31 -14.99
CA TYR A 18 -6.74 2.09 -13.55
C TYR A 18 -7.28 0.71 -13.15
N ASP A 19 -7.83 -0.02 -14.12
CA ASP A 19 -8.33 -1.38 -13.93
C ASP A 19 -7.18 -2.39 -14.10
N ASN A 20 -6.23 -2.08 -14.98
CA ASN A 20 -5.02 -2.88 -15.18
C ASN A 20 -3.84 -2.35 -14.37
N LYS A 21 -3.27 -3.23 -13.54
CA LYS A 21 -2.12 -2.93 -12.70
C LYS A 21 -0.82 -3.03 -13.49
N THR A 22 0.14 -2.15 -13.22
CA THR A 22 1.48 -2.30 -13.78
C THR A 22 2.21 -3.51 -13.17
N ASP A 23 3.22 -4.04 -13.87
CA ASP A 23 4.08 -5.12 -13.36
C ASP A 23 4.73 -4.76 -12.01
N LEU A 24 5.05 -3.48 -11.81
CA LEU A 24 5.57 -2.98 -10.54
C LEU A 24 4.52 -3.12 -9.44
N MET A 25 3.29 -2.68 -9.69
CA MET A 25 2.21 -2.75 -8.73
C MET A 25 1.87 -4.19 -8.36
N VAL A 26 1.83 -5.11 -9.34
CA VAL A 26 1.62 -6.55 -9.09
C VAL A 26 2.68 -7.11 -8.14
N LYS A 27 3.97 -6.88 -8.44
CA LYS A 27 5.07 -7.32 -7.56
C LYS A 27 5.00 -6.71 -6.17
N VAL A 28 4.60 -5.45 -6.08
CA VAL A 28 4.45 -4.75 -4.80
C VAL A 28 3.35 -5.39 -3.94
N LEU A 29 2.21 -5.73 -4.53
CA LEU A 29 1.10 -6.37 -3.82
C LEU A 29 1.50 -7.76 -3.30
N GLU A 30 2.13 -8.57 -4.14
CA GLU A 30 2.60 -9.92 -3.78
C GLU A 30 3.56 -9.86 -2.58
N GLN A 31 4.58 -9.00 -2.64
CA GLN A 31 5.59 -8.87 -1.58
C GLN A 31 5.04 -8.32 -0.26
N ARG A 32 3.89 -7.63 -0.30
CA ARG A 32 3.33 -6.92 0.86
C ARG A 32 2.08 -7.57 1.42
N SER A 33 1.62 -8.69 0.84
CA SER A 33 0.44 -9.40 1.31
C SER A 33 0.65 -10.07 2.67
N GLU A 34 1.75 -10.81 2.85
CA GLU A 34 2.02 -11.57 4.09
C GLU A 34 1.97 -10.71 5.37
N PRO A 35 2.53 -9.48 5.43
CA PRO A 35 2.38 -8.60 6.58
C PRO A 35 0.94 -8.39 7.09
N PHE A 36 -0.06 -8.41 6.21
CA PHE A 36 -1.45 -8.16 6.61
C PHE A 36 -2.03 -9.28 7.49
N THR A 37 -1.44 -10.47 7.48
CA THR A 37 -1.80 -11.59 8.38
C THR A 37 -1.61 -11.23 9.87
N PHE A 38 -0.82 -10.20 10.16
CA PHE A 38 -0.56 -9.73 11.52
C PHE A 38 -1.57 -8.70 12.02
N LEU A 39 -2.49 -8.23 11.17
CA LEU A 39 -3.59 -7.37 11.57
C LEU A 39 -4.67 -8.18 12.30
N THR A 40 -5.16 -7.62 13.40
CA THR A 40 -6.25 -8.22 14.19
C THR A 40 -7.45 -7.29 14.22
N THR A 41 -8.64 -7.81 14.49
CA THR A 41 -9.86 -6.98 14.58
C THR A 41 -9.74 -5.86 15.62
N GLN A 42 -8.87 -6.00 16.62
CA GLN A 42 -8.57 -4.99 17.63
C GLN A 42 -7.77 -3.80 17.07
N ASP A 43 -7.07 -3.98 15.94
CA ASP A 43 -6.28 -2.95 15.31
C ASP A 43 -7.10 -1.95 14.50
N LYS A 44 -8.36 -2.28 14.18
CA LYS A 44 -9.25 -1.50 13.31
C LYS A 44 -9.19 0.01 13.61
N ASN A 45 -9.61 0.41 14.81
CA ASN A 45 -9.75 1.83 15.17
C ASN A 45 -8.38 2.53 15.25
N LYS A 46 -7.33 1.79 15.63
CA LYS A 46 -5.96 2.35 15.67
C LYS A 46 -5.44 2.58 14.26
N LEU A 47 -5.71 1.65 13.34
CA LEU A 47 -5.33 1.75 11.94
C LEU A 47 -6.08 2.88 11.24
N GLU A 48 -7.39 3.04 11.50
CA GLU A 48 -8.20 4.18 11.04
C GLU A 48 -7.56 5.51 11.44
N GLY A 49 -7.25 5.68 12.73
CA GLY A 49 -6.63 6.89 13.25
C GLY A 49 -5.21 7.12 12.73
N PHE A 50 -4.41 6.06 12.60
CA PHE A 50 -3.03 6.14 12.12
C PHE A 50 -2.96 6.56 10.64
N LEU A 51 -3.86 6.03 9.82
CA LEU A 51 -3.90 6.34 8.39
C LEU A 51 -4.73 7.59 8.07
N GLY A 52 -5.67 7.98 8.94
CA GLY A 52 -6.74 8.92 8.57
C GLY A 52 -7.57 8.34 7.42
N ALA A 53 -8.06 7.11 7.60
CA ALA A 53 -8.79 6.33 6.61
C ALA A 53 -10.02 5.67 7.24
N VAL A 54 -10.96 5.24 6.41
CA VAL A 54 -12.08 4.37 6.83
C VAL A 54 -11.62 2.92 6.72
N VAL A 55 -11.78 2.13 7.78
CA VAL A 55 -11.43 0.70 7.78
C VAL A 55 -12.68 -0.12 8.04
N LEU A 56 -13.00 -1.00 7.10
CA LEU A 56 -14.07 -1.98 7.24
C LEU A 56 -13.45 -3.37 7.37
N ILE A 57 -14.01 -4.15 8.30
CA ILE A 57 -13.64 -5.56 8.49
C ILE A 57 -14.91 -6.38 8.34
N LYS A 58 -14.88 -7.37 7.47
CA LYS A 58 -15.95 -8.36 7.33
C LYS A 58 -15.33 -9.75 7.30
N GLU A 59 -15.56 -10.53 8.37
CA GLU A 59 -14.91 -11.83 8.55
C GLU A 59 -13.38 -11.68 8.51
N ASN A 60 -12.72 -12.18 7.45
CA ASN A 60 -11.28 -12.06 7.22
C ASN A 60 -10.92 -11.01 6.13
N LEU A 61 -11.90 -10.28 5.61
CA LEU A 61 -11.71 -9.23 4.62
C LEU A 61 -11.45 -7.90 5.30
N TRP A 62 -10.30 -7.32 5.02
CA TRP A 62 -9.94 -5.95 5.34
C TRP A 62 -10.17 -5.07 4.12
N ASN A 63 -10.88 -3.96 4.30
CA ASN A 63 -11.04 -2.93 3.31
C ASN A 63 -10.67 -1.59 3.93
N ILE A 64 -9.63 -0.96 3.40
CA ILE A 64 -9.07 0.30 3.90
C ILE A 64 -9.23 1.33 2.79
N LYS A 65 -10.14 2.28 2.99
CA LYS A 65 -10.43 3.33 2.01
C LYS A 65 -9.98 4.69 2.53
N LYS A 66 -9.18 5.39 1.72
CA LYS A 66 -8.66 6.72 2.04
C LYS A 66 -8.84 7.67 0.87
N GLU A 67 -9.34 8.87 1.16
CA GLU A 67 -9.20 10.01 0.26
C GLU A 67 -7.77 10.55 0.36
N VAL A 68 -7.00 10.43 -0.72
CA VAL A 68 -5.58 10.83 -0.76
C VAL A 68 -5.38 12.22 -1.36
N PHE A 69 -6.29 12.63 -2.23
CA PHE A 69 -6.45 13.99 -2.74
C PHE A 69 -7.95 14.28 -2.85
N PRO A 70 -8.37 15.56 -2.96
CA PRO A 70 -9.78 15.90 -3.11
C PRO A 70 -10.44 15.09 -4.23
N GLU A 71 -11.48 14.34 -3.88
CA GLU A 71 -12.26 13.47 -4.78
C GLU A 71 -11.41 12.38 -5.47
N ILE A 72 -10.31 11.94 -4.86
CA ILE A 72 -9.48 10.80 -5.31
C ILE A 72 -9.26 9.84 -4.15
N PHE A 73 -9.70 8.60 -4.34
CA PHE A 73 -9.71 7.56 -3.33
C PHE A 73 -8.82 6.39 -3.71
N ILE A 74 -8.11 5.87 -2.70
CA ILE A 74 -7.43 4.59 -2.73
C ILE A 74 -8.18 3.63 -1.82
N GLU A 75 -8.45 2.44 -2.33
CA GLU A 75 -9.05 1.35 -1.58
C GLU A 75 -8.09 0.16 -1.59
N ILE A 76 -7.61 -0.24 -0.42
CA ILE A 76 -6.74 -1.41 -0.22
C ILE A 76 -7.60 -2.52 0.35
N ILE A 77 -7.59 -3.67 -0.34
CA ILE A 77 -8.41 -4.82 0.00
C ILE A 77 -7.46 -5.97 0.30
N TRP A 78 -7.67 -6.64 1.43
CA TRP A 78 -6.90 -7.83 1.76
C TRP A 78 -7.81 -8.91 2.32
N ASP A 79 -7.68 -10.12 1.81
CA ASP A 79 -8.21 -11.33 2.45
C ASP A 79 -7.21 -12.48 2.36
N ASP A 80 -7.41 -13.48 3.21
CA ASP A 80 -6.51 -14.63 3.37
C ASP A 80 -6.43 -15.53 2.13
N LYS A 81 -7.43 -15.51 1.24
CA LYS A 81 -7.51 -16.38 0.06
C LYS A 81 -6.98 -15.69 -1.20
N ASN A 82 -7.33 -14.43 -1.41
CA ASN A 82 -6.98 -13.68 -2.62
C ASN A 82 -5.76 -12.77 -2.44
N GLY A 83 -5.31 -12.57 -1.21
CA GLY A 83 -4.18 -11.70 -0.90
C GLY A 83 -4.54 -10.22 -1.00
N LEU A 84 -3.55 -9.41 -1.36
CA LEU A 84 -3.63 -7.96 -1.35
C LEU A 84 -4.02 -7.42 -2.73
N ASP A 85 -5.03 -6.56 -2.78
CA ASP A 85 -5.45 -5.83 -3.96
C ASP A 85 -5.56 -4.33 -3.65
N ILE A 86 -5.52 -3.52 -4.71
CA ILE A 86 -5.69 -2.07 -4.64
C ILE A 86 -6.58 -1.57 -5.77
N LYS A 87 -7.42 -0.59 -5.46
CA LYS A 87 -8.30 0.09 -6.41
C LYS A 87 -8.17 1.59 -6.27
N PHE A 88 -8.34 2.27 -7.40
CA PHE A 88 -8.27 3.72 -7.53
C PHE A 88 -9.62 4.21 -8.06
N SER A 89 -10.17 5.26 -7.45
CA SER A 89 -11.47 5.81 -7.88
C SER A 89 -11.58 7.30 -7.57
N GLY A 90 -12.57 7.96 -8.16
CA GLY A 90 -12.88 9.36 -7.88
C GLY A 90 -13.00 10.23 -9.14
N GLU A 91 -13.84 11.27 -9.07
CA GLU A 91 -14.19 12.11 -10.22
C GLU A 91 -12.98 12.84 -10.82
N LYS A 92 -12.01 13.17 -9.96
CA LYS A 92 -10.79 13.91 -10.33
C LYS A 92 -9.61 13.03 -10.72
N LEU A 93 -9.74 11.70 -10.64
CA LEU A 93 -8.64 10.77 -10.92
C LEU A 93 -8.15 10.90 -12.37
N VAL A 94 -9.04 10.65 -13.33
CA VAL A 94 -8.72 10.66 -14.77
C VAL A 94 -8.26 12.03 -15.24
N GLN A 95 -8.74 13.10 -14.61
CA GLN A 95 -8.42 14.48 -15.01
C GLN A 95 -7.01 14.89 -14.61
N ASN A 96 -6.51 14.40 -13.48
CA ASN A 96 -5.34 14.99 -12.82
C ASN A 96 -4.13 14.05 -12.67
N ILE A 97 -4.32 12.73 -12.68
CA ILE A 97 -3.27 11.77 -12.32
C ILE A 97 -3.36 10.53 -13.22
N ASP A 98 -2.26 10.14 -13.88
CA ASP A 98 -2.21 8.88 -14.64
C ASP A 98 -2.09 7.63 -13.74
N SER A 99 -2.19 6.43 -14.31
CA SER A 99 -2.20 5.19 -13.53
C SER A 99 -0.87 4.95 -12.80
N TYR A 100 0.26 5.28 -13.42
CA TYR A 100 1.57 5.11 -12.82
C TYR A 100 1.72 5.96 -11.55
N HIS A 101 1.40 7.25 -11.63
CA HIS A 101 1.54 8.16 -10.49
C HIS A 101 0.59 7.81 -9.33
N ILE A 102 -0.65 7.42 -9.61
CA ILE A 102 -1.56 7.01 -8.53
C ILE A 102 -1.13 5.69 -7.89
N GLU A 103 -0.56 4.76 -8.66
CA GLU A 103 0.04 3.54 -8.11
C GLU A 103 1.16 3.88 -7.12
N PHE A 104 2.03 4.86 -7.40
CA PHE A 104 3.05 5.30 -6.41
C PHE A 104 2.42 5.77 -5.10
N VAL A 105 1.33 6.53 -5.18
CA VAL A 105 0.59 6.97 -3.97
C VAL A 105 0.03 5.76 -3.23
N GLY A 106 -0.49 4.76 -3.96
CA GLY A 106 -0.91 3.47 -3.41
C GLY A 106 0.22 2.72 -2.72
N ILE A 107 1.41 2.67 -3.32
CA ILE A 107 2.61 2.07 -2.72
C ILE A 107 2.99 2.79 -1.43
N PHE A 108 2.92 4.13 -1.38
CA PHE A 108 3.16 4.89 -0.15
C PHE A 108 2.13 4.56 0.94
N MET A 109 0.86 4.38 0.58
CA MET A 109 -0.19 3.98 1.52
C MET A 109 0.05 2.57 2.06
N LEU A 110 0.38 1.60 1.20
CA LEU A 110 0.76 0.23 1.61
C LEU A 110 1.94 0.26 2.57
N ASN A 111 3.00 0.98 2.22
CA ASN A 111 4.17 1.17 3.07
C ASN A 111 3.81 1.79 4.42
N HIS A 112 2.82 2.69 4.47
CA HIS A 112 2.32 3.26 5.72
C HIS A 112 1.62 2.21 6.59
N ILE A 113 0.81 1.32 6.00
CA ILE A 113 0.19 0.18 6.70
C ILE A 113 1.25 -0.79 7.24
N LEU A 114 2.29 -1.09 6.46
CA LEU A 114 3.40 -1.95 6.90
C LEU A 114 4.11 -1.37 8.13
N ARG A 115 4.30 -0.05 8.17
CA ARG A 115 4.85 0.63 9.36
C ARG A 115 3.94 0.47 10.58
N PHE A 116 2.62 0.59 10.40
CA PHE A 116 1.66 0.34 11.47
C PHE A 116 1.81 -1.09 12.02
N ILE A 117 1.83 -2.08 11.14
CA ILE A 117 1.99 -3.50 11.51
C ILE A 117 3.29 -3.69 12.29
N ALA A 118 4.40 -3.16 11.80
CA ALA A 118 5.71 -3.30 12.43
C ALA A 118 5.79 -2.67 13.83
N ILE A 119 5.19 -1.50 14.01
CA ILE A 119 5.17 -0.78 15.29
C ILE A 119 4.28 -1.49 16.32
N ASN A 120 3.16 -2.06 15.89
CA ASN A 120 2.21 -2.73 16.79
C ASN A 120 2.54 -4.22 17.03
N ASN A 121 3.54 -4.78 16.33
CA ASN A 121 4.01 -6.15 16.53
C ASN A 121 5.54 -6.17 16.82
N PRO A 122 6.01 -5.54 17.92
CA PRO A 122 7.43 -5.36 18.19
C PRO A 122 8.18 -6.65 18.55
N ASN A 123 7.46 -7.68 19.00
CA ASN A 123 8.04 -8.95 19.46
C ASN A 123 7.78 -10.12 18.49
N LYS A 124 7.15 -9.86 17.34
CA LYS A 124 6.91 -10.88 16.31
C LYS A 124 8.03 -10.85 15.28
N ASP A 125 8.30 -12.01 14.69
CA ASP A 125 9.09 -12.14 13.48
C ASP A 125 8.20 -11.75 12.30
N LEU A 126 8.51 -10.62 11.67
CA LEU A 126 7.71 -10.07 10.57
C LEU A 126 8.49 -10.23 9.26
N PRO A 127 7.80 -10.25 8.11
CA PRO A 127 8.45 -10.27 6.81
C PRO A 127 9.43 -9.10 6.64
N GLU A 128 10.55 -9.34 5.95
CA GLU A 128 11.65 -8.37 5.80
C GLU A 128 11.19 -7.01 5.25
N ILE A 129 10.18 -7.01 4.38
CA ILE A 129 9.60 -5.80 3.80
C ILE A 129 9.07 -4.82 4.86
N CYS A 130 8.64 -5.30 6.03
CA CYS A 130 8.21 -4.45 7.14
C CYS A 130 9.37 -3.65 7.75
N TYR A 131 10.61 -4.13 7.61
CA TYR A 131 11.80 -3.54 8.24
C TYR A 131 12.54 -2.59 7.32
N ILE A 132 12.53 -2.85 6.01
CA ILE A 132 13.14 -1.98 4.99
C ILE A 132 12.52 -0.57 5.02
N MET A 133 11.32 -0.42 5.58
CA MET A 133 10.60 0.85 5.69
C MET A 133 11.14 1.83 6.74
N PHE A 134 12.07 1.40 7.61
CA PHE A 134 12.62 2.22 8.70
C PHE A 134 14.11 2.52 8.50
N SER A 135 14.53 3.70 8.96
CA SER A 135 15.95 4.03 8.99
C SER A 135 16.68 3.18 10.03
N ARG A 136 17.96 2.88 9.79
CA ARG A 136 18.83 2.19 10.76
C ARG A 136 18.90 2.91 12.11
N HIS A 137 18.74 4.24 12.12
CA HIS A 137 18.69 5.02 13.35
C HIS A 137 17.43 4.69 14.16
N TYR A 138 16.26 4.65 13.50
CA TYR A 138 15.00 4.34 14.15
C TYR A 138 14.97 2.91 14.71
N THR A 139 15.48 1.92 13.96
CA THR A 139 15.53 0.53 14.44
C THR A 139 16.40 0.38 15.68
N LYS A 140 17.54 1.09 15.75
CA LYS A 140 18.40 1.16 16.95
C LYS A 140 17.68 1.77 18.15
N LEU A 141 16.97 2.88 17.97
CA LEU A 141 16.20 3.53 19.06
C LEU A 141 15.14 2.60 19.67
N LYS A 142 14.57 1.69 18.87
CA LYS A 142 13.57 0.71 19.32
C LYS A 142 14.18 -0.58 19.87
N ASN A 143 15.51 -0.67 20.00
CA ASN A 143 16.24 -1.89 20.37
C ASN A 143 15.87 -3.11 19.49
N TRP A 144 15.54 -2.86 18.23
CA TRP A 144 15.19 -3.87 17.24
C TRP A 144 16.46 -4.50 16.64
N ASN A 145 17.37 -4.96 17.50
CA ASN A 145 18.69 -5.45 17.12
C ASN A 145 18.63 -6.71 16.26
N HIS A 146 17.58 -7.53 16.41
CA HIS A 146 17.31 -8.71 15.59
C HIS A 146 16.83 -8.36 14.17
N ARG A 147 16.56 -7.07 13.90
CA ARG A 147 15.97 -6.56 12.64
C ARG A 147 16.98 -5.76 11.81
N ILE A 148 18.27 -5.84 12.14
CA ILE A 148 19.39 -5.23 11.40
C ILE A 148 20.01 -6.34 10.54
N ARG A 149 19.56 -6.52 9.31
CA ARG A 149 20.31 -7.25 8.28
C ARG A 149 20.86 -6.25 7.26
#